data_AF-A0A7V3YGR7-F1
#
_entry.id   AF-A0A7V3YGR7-F1
#
_cell.length_a   1.000
_cell.length_b   1.000
_cell.length_c   1.000
_cell.angle_alpha   90.00
_cell.angle_beta   90.00
_cell.angle_gamma   90.00
#
_symmetry.space_group_name_H-M   'P 1'
#
loop_
_entity.id
_entity.type
_entity.pdbx_description
1 polymer ?
#
loop_
_entity_poly.entity_id
_entity_poly.type
_entity_poly.pdbx_seq_one_letter_code
_entity_poly.pdbx_strand_id
1 'polypeptide(L)' 'MYKEFTTISEVAGPLLTVEQVEDARYMEIVEIELQDGTRRRGQVLMTSRGKALVQVFEGT' A
#
# COMPACT_ATOMS: atom_id res chain seq x y z
N MET A 1 10.31 -13.63 2.68
CA MET A 1 9.47 -13.60 1.46
C MET A 1 8.54 -12.41 1.60
N TYR A 2 8.40 -11.58 0.58
CA TYR A 2 7.45 -10.46 0.61
C TYR A 2 6.04 -10.99 0.42
N LYS A 3 5.05 -10.39 1.10
CA LYS A 3 3.63 -10.66 0.87
C LYS A 3 3.14 -9.68 -0.21
N GLU A 4 2.43 -10.21 -1.21
CA GLU A 4 1.82 -9.42 -2.28
C GLU A 4 0.31 -9.31 -2.06
N PHE A 5 -0.23 -8.11 -2.29
CA PHE A 5 -1.65 -7.83 -2.11
C PHE A 5 -2.18 -7.12 -3.35
N THR A 6 -3.26 -7.64 -3.94
CA THR A 6 -3.96 -7.07 -5.11
C THR A 6 -5.33 -6.49 -4.74
N THR A 7 -5.52 -6.20 -3.45
CA THR A 7 -6.78 -5.88 -2.77
C THR A 7 -6.88 -4.39 -2.44
N ILE A 8 -6.44 -3.53 -3.36
CA ILE A 8 -6.62 -2.07 -3.23
C ILE A 8 -8.12 -1.77 -3.30
N SER A 9 -8.67 -1.19 -2.24
CA SER A 9 -10.10 -0.89 -2.13
C SER A 9 -10.43 0.58 -2.40
N GLU A 10 -9.48 1.49 -2.20
CA GLU A 10 -9.69 2.94 -2.36
C GLU A 10 -8.39 3.67 -2.70
N VAL A 11 -8.52 4.73 -3.52
CA VAL A 11 -7.46 5.70 -3.85
C VAL A 11 -7.99 7.11 -3.59
N ALA A 12 -7.34 7.86 -2.70
CA ALA A 12 -7.75 9.20 -2.32
C ALA A 12 -6.54 10.15 -2.25
N GLY A 13 -6.31 10.94 -3.31
CA GLY A 13 -5.09 11.73 -3.42
C GLY A 13 -3.86 10.80 -3.30
N PRO A 14 -2.83 11.13 -2.49
CA PRO A 14 -1.64 10.30 -2.34
C PRO A 14 -1.86 9.04 -1.48
N LEU A 15 -3.09 8.75 -1.04
CA LEU A 15 -3.39 7.66 -0.13
C LEU A 15 -4.02 6.47 -0.85
N LEU A 16 -3.58 5.27 -0.49
CA LEU A 16 -4.11 3.99 -0.93
C LEU A 16 -4.60 3.19 0.29
N THR A 17 -5.81 2.65 0.19
CA THR A 17 -6.32 1.68 1.16
C THR A 17 -6.22 0.28 0.58
N VAL A 18 -5.55 -0.62 1.30
CA VAL A 18 -5.39 -2.03 0.93
C VAL A 18 -6.10 -2.90 1.98
N GLU A 19 -6.92 -3.84 1.55
CA GLU A 19 -7.64 -4.78 2.41
C GLU A 19 -6.94 -6.15 2.48
N GLN A 20 -7.37 -7.00 3.41
CA GLN A 20 -6.79 -8.33 3.63
C GLN A 20 -5.28 -8.32 3.88
N VAL A 21 -4.77 -7.22 4.44
CA VAL A 21 -3.36 -7.05 4.77
C VAL A 21 -3.03 -7.75 6.08
N GLU A 22 -1.98 -8.56 6.06
CA GLU A 22 -1.43 -9.23 7.21
C GLU A 22 0.01 -8.78 7.46
N ASP A 23 0.36 -8.60 8.73
CA ASP A 23 1.73 -8.33 9.20
C ASP A 23 2.40 -7.02 8.72
N ALA A 24 1.66 -6.12 8.08
CA ALA A 24 2.18 -4.77 7.76
C ALA A 24 2.41 -3.95 9.04
N ARG A 25 3.49 -3.16 9.06
CA ARG A 25 3.89 -2.35 10.23
C ARG A 25 3.87 -0.87 9.92
N TYR A 26 3.64 -0.06 10.96
CA TYR A 26 3.80 1.39 10.87
C TYR A 26 5.20 1.78 10.36
N MET A 27 5.26 2.76 9.46
CA MET A 27 6.46 3.23 8.75
C MET A 27 7.13 2.21 7.81
N GLU A 28 6.55 1.03 7.61
CA GLU A 28 7.06 0.06 6.64
C GLU A 28 7.01 0.63 5.22
N ILE A 29 8.11 0.44 4.50
CA ILE A 29 8.21 0.85 3.09
C ILE A 29 7.67 -0.27 2.22
N VAL A 30 6.79 0.09 1.30
CA VAL A 30 6.16 -0.85 0.36
C VAL A 30 6.47 -0.44 -1.08
N GLU A 31 6.48 -1.44 -1.96
CA GLU A 31 6.52 -1.26 -3.40
C GLU A 31 5.12 -1.46 -3.97
N ILE A 32 4.75 -0.63 -4.94
CA ILE A 32 3.47 -0.69 -5.64
C ILE A 32 3.78 -0.90 -7.11
N GLU A 33 3.37 -2.04 -7.66
CA GLU A 33 3.50 -2.36 -9.07
C GLU A 33 2.20 -2.03 -9.81
N LEU A 34 2.31 -1.22 -10.87
CA LEU A 34 1.21 -0.87 -11.74
C LEU A 34 1.09 -1.87 -12.91
N GLN A 35 -0.06 -1.87 -13.58
CA GLN A 35 -0.33 -2.80 -14.69
C GLN A 35 0.63 -2.64 -15.89
N ASP A 36 1.24 -1.47 -16.04
CA ASP A 36 2.25 -1.19 -17.07
C ASP A 36 3.67 -1.64 -16.67
N GLY A 37 3.83 -2.22 -15.47
CA GLY A 37 5.10 -2.63 -14.89
C GLY A 37 5.86 -1.51 -14.18
N THR A 38 5.31 -0.28 -14.14
CA THR A 38 5.92 0.83 -13.40
C THR A 38 5.84 0.56 -11.91
N ARG A 39 6.93 0.87 -11.19
CA ARG A 39 7.03 0.72 -9.74
C ARG A 39 7.04 2.05 -9.04
N ARG A 40 6.23 2.15 -7.99
CA ARG A 40 6.19 3.29 -7.06
C ARG A 40 6.50 2.82 -5.65
N ARG A 41 6.84 3.76 -4.77
CA ARG A 41 7.10 3.46 -3.37
C ARG A 41 6.12 4.20 -2.49
N GLY A 42 5.82 3.57 -1.37
CA GLY A 42 5.00 4.19 -0.35
C GLY A 42 5.41 3.79 1.04
N GLN A 43 4.71 4.37 2.00
CA GLN A 43 4.88 4.09 3.42
C GLN A 43 3.55 3.77 4.07
N VAL A 44 3.53 2.73 4.91
CA VAL A 44 2.38 2.40 5.75
C VAL A 44 2.22 3.45 6.84
N LEU A 45 1.11 4.19 6.80
CA LEU A 45 0.77 5.20 7.80
C LEU A 45 -0.01 4.62 8.98
N MET A 46 -0.83 3.59 8.73
CA MET A 46 -1.52 2.86 9.78
C MET A 46 -2.04 1.51 9.28
N THR A 47 -2.28 0.62 10.24
CA THR A 47 -2.94 -0.66 10.02
C THR A 47 -4.09 -0.83 10.99
N SER A 48 -5.23 -1.33 10.52
CA SER A 48 -6.38 -1.61 11.37
C SER A 48 -7.23 -2.72 10.77
N ARG A 49 -7.54 -3.76 11.56
CA ARG A 49 -8.47 -4.86 11.21
C ARG A 49 -8.27 -5.42 9.80
N GLY A 50 -7.03 -5.77 9.46
CA GLY A 50 -6.69 -6.34 8.14
C GLY A 50 -6.67 -5.31 7.00
N LYS A 51 -6.65 -4.01 7.32
CA LYS A 51 -6.45 -2.93 6.35
C LYS A 51 -5.13 -2.23 6.61
N ALA A 52 -4.51 -1.73 5.54
CA ALA A 52 -3.40 -0.81 5.61
C ALA A 52 -3.71 0.46 4.83
N LEU A 53 -3.37 1.61 5.42
CA LEU A 53 -3.35 2.89 4.72
C LEU A 53 -1.91 3.20 4.32
N VAL A 54 -1.68 3.38 3.03
CA VAL A 54 -0.37 3.60 2.44
C VAL A 54 -0.34 4.98 1.79
N GLN A 55 0.70 5.77 2.07
CA GLN A 55 0.98 7.01 1.35
C GLN A 55 2.00 6.75 0.23
N VAL A 56 1.69 7.15 -0.99
CA VAL A 56 2.59 7.04 -2.16
C VAL A 56 3.49 8.27 -2.25
N PHE A 57 4.79 8.06 -2.44
CA PHE A 57 5.77 9.16 -2.51
C PHE A 57 5.73 9.90 -3.85
N GLU A 58 5.60 9.17 -4.96
CA GLU A 58 5.65 9.74 -6.31
C GLU A 58 4.30 10.36 -6.76
N GLY A 59 3.31 10.48 -5.86
CA GLY A 59 1.93 10.80 -6.20
C GLY A 59 1.18 9.57 -6.74
N THR A 60 -0.15 9.65 -6.81
CA THR A 60 -1.04 8.59 -7.33
C THR A 60 -1.36 8.79 -8.81
#